data_AF-A0A0C3IZY3-F1
#
_entry.id   AF-A0A0C3IZY3-F1
#
_cell.length_a   1.000
_cell.length_b   1.000
_cell.length_c   1.000
_cell.angle_alpha   90.00
_cell.angle_beta   90.00
_cell.angle_gamma   90.00
#
_symmetry.space_group_name_H-M   'P 1'
#
loop_
_entity.id
_entity.type
_entity.pdbx_description
1 polymer ?
#
loop_
_entity_poly.entity_id
_entity_poly.type
_entity_poly.pdbx_seq_one_letter_code
_entity_poly.pdbx_strand_id
1 'polypeptide(L)'
;MAFAPKAGCPMCGTIADAVTAVQTASSSTPHPNVSPDVLWKDDNFTAYRESVNPVSSKGHIIIAFNFHVPSLYHLSSSDLPLLASLRDLAKRLLSSISPPTTPGPIYTSPIPARNDAHFRIGFITPPFRDSKIPVTGHLHAHAYIAPADLLGWWRGVAYSSLAWYAIDDLIAEIRESVSNNRVKSGYEGRTSAPIDSVPEAGARTGFANGNEHTIPSIAVCDKELGES
;
A
#
# COMPACT_ATOMS: atom_id res chain seq x y z
N MET A 1 -12.10 -11.58 16.28
CA MET A 1 -11.34 -10.42 15.78
C MET A 1 -12.08 -9.86 14.57
N ALA A 2 -12.34 -8.56 14.52
CA ALA A 2 -13.23 -7.95 13.52
C ALA A 2 -12.74 -8.11 12.07
N PHE A 3 -11.44 -8.33 11.85
CA PHE A 3 -10.81 -8.38 10.53
C PHE A 3 -10.16 -9.75 10.21
N ALA A 4 -10.64 -10.84 10.83
CA ALA A 4 -10.13 -12.18 10.51
C ALA A 4 -10.33 -12.52 9.01
N PRO A 5 -9.45 -13.34 8.41
CA PRO A 5 -9.63 -13.81 7.03
C PRO A 5 -11.04 -14.38 6.83
N LYS A 6 -11.70 -13.97 5.75
CA LYS A 6 -13.09 -14.33 5.48
C LYS A 6 -13.16 -15.48 4.48
N ALA A 7 -13.80 -16.59 4.87
CA ALA A 7 -14.08 -17.69 3.96
C ALA A 7 -14.92 -17.20 2.75
N GLY A 8 -14.51 -17.58 1.54
CA GLY A 8 -15.14 -17.16 0.30
C GLY A 8 -14.74 -15.76 -0.20
N CYS A 9 -13.86 -15.03 0.51
CA CYS A 9 -13.23 -13.82 -0.04
C CYS A 9 -12.10 -14.23 -1.01
N PRO A 10 -12.14 -13.81 -2.28
CA PRO A 10 -11.09 -14.17 -3.25
C PRO A 10 -9.68 -13.78 -2.80
N MET A 11 -9.50 -12.58 -2.23
CA MET A 11 -8.17 -12.16 -1.76
C MET A 11 -7.70 -12.91 -0.53
N CYS A 12 -8.58 -13.21 0.43
CA CYS A 12 -8.20 -14.06 1.56
C CYS A 12 -7.75 -15.45 1.09
N GLY A 13 -8.41 -15.99 0.06
CA GLY A 13 -7.99 -17.23 -0.60
C GLY A 13 -6.61 -17.11 -1.24
N THR A 14 -6.37 -16.09 -2.08
CA THR A 14 -5.07 -15.85 -2.70
C THR A 14 -3.94 -15.70 -1.68
N ILE A 15 -4.19 -14.98 -0.58
CA ILE A 15 -3.23 -14.81 0.51
C ILE A 15 -2.94 -16.15 1.20
N ALA A 16 -3.98 -16.95 1.46
CA ALA A 16 -3.82 -18.28 2.06
C ALA A 16 -3.05 -19.24 1.13
N ASP A 17 -3.32 -19.22 -0.17
CA ASP A 17 -2.62 -20.05 -1.15
C ASP A 17 -1.14 -19.64 -1.26
N ALA A 18 -0.87 -18.33 -1.27
CA ALA A 18 0.48 -17.79 -1.22
C ALA A 18 1.23 -18.23 0.07
N VAL A 19 0.53 -18.32 1.20
CA VAL A 19 1.08 -18.86 2.45
C VAL A 19 1.51 -20.31 2.30
N THR A 20 0.66 -21.15 1.70
CA THR A 20 0.93 -22.57 1.52
C THR A 20 2.06 -22.83 0.51
N ALA A 21 2.10 -22.08 -0.59
CA ALA A 21 3.12 -22.23 -1.64
C ALA A 21 4.55 -21.98 -1.13
N VAL A 22 4.75 -20.96 -0.29
CA VAL A 22 6.06 -20.68 0.33
C VAL A 22 6.49 -21.80 1.29
N GLN A 23 5.55 -22.44 1.98
CA GLN A 23 5.84 -23.58 2.87
C GLN A 23 6.12 -24.88 2.12
N THR A 24 5.61 -25.03 0.90
CA THR A 24 5.78 -26.24 0.07
C THR A 24 6.90 -26.14 -0.98
N ALA A 25 7.58 -25.00 -1.10
CA ALA A 25 8.75 -24.84 -1.98
C ALA A 25 9.93 -25.80 -1.65
N SER A 26 9.84 -26.58 -0.57
CA SER A 26 10.75 -27.69 -0.24
C SER A 26 10.38 -29.04 -0.88
N SER A 27 9.28 -29.15 -1.61
CA SER A 27 8.89 -30.39 -2.31
C SER A 27 8.47 -30.11 -3.75
N SER A 28 9.34 -30.51 -4.67
CA SER A 28 9.22 -30.33 -6.12
C SER A 28 8.12 -31.22 -6.74
N THR A 29 7.03 -30.61 -7.21
CA THR A 29 6.25 -31.13 -8.36
C THR A 29 5.52 -29.97 -9.07
N PRO A 30 5.62 -29.85 -10.41
CA PRO A 30 5.02 -28.75 -11.14
C PRO A 30 3.53 -29.04 -11.40
N HIS A 31 2.63 -28.38 -10.66
CA HIS A 31 1.24 -28.24 -11.07
C HIS A 31 1.07 -26.97 -11.91
N PRO A 32 0.23 -26.97 -12.97
CA PRO A 32 0.05 -25.84 -13.88
C PRO A 32 -0.88 -24.75 -13.31
N ASN A 33 -0.94 -24.62 -11.99
CA ASN A 33 -1.65 -23.51 -11.35
C ASN A 33 -0.64 -22.38 -11.17
N VAL A 34 -0.83 -21.31 -11.92
CA VAL A 34 -0.01 -20.09 -11.88
C VAL A 34 -0.09 -19.50 -10.47
N SER A 35 0.82 -19.91 -9.60
CA SER A 35 0.98 -19.34 -8.27
C SER A 35 1.41 -17.89 -8.42
N PRO A 36 0.83 -16.94 -7.65
CA PRO A 36 1.27 -15.55 -7.70
C PRO A 36 2.77 -15.46 -7.37
N ASP A 37 3.49 -14.58 -8.09
CA ASP A 37 4.89 -14.30 -7.85
C ASP A 37 5.04 -13.45 -6.58
N VAL A 38 5.16 -14.10 -5.42
CA VAL A 38 5.19 -13.45 -4.10
C VAL A 38 6.55 -12.79 -3.88
N LEU A 39 6.53 -11.47 -3.68
CA LEU A 39 7.72 -10.64 -3.45
C LEU A 39 7.97 -10.38 -1.96
N TRP A 40 6.92 -10.36 -1.15
CA TRP A 40 7.00 -10.09 0.28
C TRP A 40 5.85 -10.74 1.04
N LYS A 41 6.12 -11.12 2.27
CA LYS A 41 5.14 -11.62 3.21
C LYS A 41 5.57 -11.35 4.64
N ASP A 42 4.68 -10.78 5.43
CA ASP A 42 4.78 -10.69 6.88
C ASP A 42 3.39 -10.96 7.51
N ASP A 43 3.17 -10.59 8.76
CA ASP A 43 1.90 -10.78 9.46
C ASP A 43 0.80 -9.85 8.93
N ASN A 44 1.15 -8.67 8.44
CA ASN A 44 0.21 -7.62 8.01
C ASN A 44 -0.07 -7.63 6.50
N PHE A 45 0.94 -7.95 5.69
CA PHE A 45 0.90 -7.81 4.24
C PHE A 45 1.39 -9.05 3.51
N THR A 46 0.75 -9.30 2.36
CA THR A 46 1.29 -10.15 1.30
C THR A 46 1.40 -9.31 0.04
N ALA A 47 2.60 -9.25 -0.55
CA ALA A 47 2.83 -8.53 -1.80
C ALA A 47 3.24 -9.49 -2.91
N TYR A 48 2.66 -9.32 -4.09
CA TYR A 48 2.99 -10.11 -5.27
C TYR A 48 3.09 -9.24 -6.52
N ARG A 49 3.84 -9.72 -7.51
CA ARG A 49 3.97 -9.08 -8.81
C ARG A 49 2.74 -9.40 -9.67
N GLU A 50 2.15 -8.38 -10.28
CA GLU A 50 1.11 -8.54 -11.28
C GLU A 50 1.77 -8.74 -12.66
N SER A 51 1.78 -9.99 -13.13
CA SER A 51 2.41 -10.38 -14.40
C SER A 51 1.41 -10.67 -15.53
N VAL A 52 0.13 -10.87 -15.20
CA VAL A 52 -0.91 -11.26 -16.17
C VAL A 52 -1.55 -10.04 -16.79
N ASN A 53 -1.91 -9.05 -15.98
CA ASN A 53 -2.52 -7.79 -16.40
C ASN A 53 -1.83 -6.59 -15.71
N PRO A 54 -0.52 -6.38 -15.88
CA PRO A 54 0.15 -5.21 -15.33
C PRO A 54 -0.43 -3.92 -15.91
N VAL A 55 -0.43 -2.85 -15.11
CA VAL A 55 -0.81 -1.50 -15.58
C VAL A 55 0.36 -0.74 -16.18
N SER A 56 1.59 -1.19 -15.91
CA SER A 56 2.83 -0.57 -16.34
C SER A 56 3.79 -1.63 -16.87
N SER A 57 4.43 -1.35 -18.01
CA SER A 57 5.51 -2.16 -18.57
C SER A 57 6.76 -2.20 -17.70
N LYS A 58 6.92 -1.23 -16.79
CA LYS A 58 8.09 -1.14 -15.91
C LYS A 58 7.93 -1.90 -14.59
N GLY A 59 6.70 -2.18 -14.19
CA GLY A 59 6.42 -2.95 -12.97
C GLY A 59 5.10 -2.55 -12.31
N HIS A 60 4.37 -3.57 -11.86
CA HIS A 60 3.13 -3.44 -11.12
C HIS A 60 3.10 -4.53 -10.04
N ILE A 61 2.89 -4.12 -8.80
CA ILE A 61 2.72 -5.01 -7.64
C ILE A 61 1.38 -4.74 -6.97
N ILE A 62 0.83 -5.78 -6.36
CA ILE A 62 -0.34 -5.70 -5.50
C ILE A 62 0.11 -5.99 -4.08
N ILE A 63 -0.30 -5.15 -3.14
CA ILE A 63 -0.06 -5.36 -1.71
C ILE A 63 -1.42 -5.55 -1.03
N ALA A 64 -1.64 -6.75 -0.53
CA ALA A 64 -2.87 -7.13 0.14
C ALA A 64 -2.68 -7.13 1.65
N PHE A 65 -3.68 -6.63 2.38
CA PHE A 65 -3.75 -6.83 3.83
C PHE A 65 -4.09 -8.30 4.11
N ASN A 66 -3.36 -8.94 5.02
CA ASN A 66 -3.65 -10.32 5.43
C ASN A 66 -4.96 -10.44 6.22
N PHE A 67 -5.45 -9.32 6.75
CA PHE A 67 -6.75 -9.16 7.37
C PHE A 67 -7.81 -8.74 6.36
N HIS A 68 -9.05 -9.11 6.61
CA HIS A 68 -10.17 -8.77 5.74
C HIS A 68 -10.68 -7.35 6.02
N VAL A 69 -10.02 -6.35 5.43
CA VAL A 69 -10.43 -4.93 5.51
C VAL A 69 -11.36 -4.62 4.34
N PRO A 70 -12.65 -4.28 4.53
CA PRO A 70 -13.58 -4.13 3.40
C PRO A 70 -13.29 -2.95 2.47
N SER A 71 -12.82 -1.84 3.05
CA SER A 71 -12.58 -0.58 2.35
C SER A 71 -11.67 0.33 3.19
N LEU A 72 -11.11 1.38 2.56
CA LEU A 72 -10.30 2.40 3.26
C LEU A 72 -11.07 3.10 4.38
N TYR A 73 -12.41 3.18 4.31
CA TYR A 73 -13.26 3.75 5.36
C TYR A 73 -13.25 3.01 6.70
N HIS A 74 -12.59 1.85 6.78
CA HIS A 74 -12.38 1.12 8.03
C HIS A 74 -11.03 1.45 8.68
N LEU A 75 -10.19 2.24 8.02
CA LEU A 75 -8.91 2.70 8.56
C LEU A 75 -9.14 3.93 9.43
N SER A 76 -8.41 4.01 10.55
CA SER A 76 -8.44 5.14 11.46
C SER A 76 -7.03 5.70 11.70
N SER A 77 -6.92 6.70 12.59
CA SER A 77 -5.64 7.30 12.98
C SER A 77 -4.62 6.27 13.45
N SER A 78 -5.03 5.28 14.24
CA SER A 78 -4.14 4.24 14.75
C SER A 78 -3.54 3.36 13.64
N ASP A 79 -4.06 3.42 12.42
CA ASP A 79 -3.54 2.67 11.26
C ASP A 79 -2.55 3.49 10.42
N LEU A 80 -2.22 4.72 10.82
CA LEU A 80 -1.21 5.53 10.15
C LEU A 80 0.17 4.85 10.07
N PRO A 81 0.68 4.16 11.11
CA PRO A 81 1.93 3.41 11.02
C PRO A 81 1.83 2.27 10.00
N LEU A 82 0.70 1.55 9.98
CA LEU A 82 0.44 0.48 9.02
C LEU A 82 0.44 1.00 7.57
N LEU A 83 -0.18 2.15 7.32
CA LEU A 83 -0.18 2.80 6.00
C LEU A 83 1.21 3.31 5.60
N ALA A 84 1.98 3.87 6.54
CA ALA A 84 3.35 4.26 6.29
C ALA A 84 4.23 3.05 5.91
N SER A 85 4.09 1.94 6.64
CA SER A 85 4.77 0.69 6.31
C SER A 85 4.37 0.15 4.95
N LEU A 86 3.08 0.22 4.56
CA LEU A 86 2.63 -0.16 3.22
C LEU A 86 3.32 0.69 2.14
N ARG A 87 3.36 2.01 2.33
CA ARG A 87 4.00 2.95 1.40
C ARG A 87 5.49 2.62 1.23
N ASP A 88 6.19 2.44 2.34
CA ASP A 88 7.64 2.23 2.34
C ASP A 88 7.99 0.84 1.77
N LEU A 89 7.18 -0.19 2.09
CA LEU A 89 7.24 -1.50 1.46
C LEU A 89 7.07 -1.41 -0.06
N ALA A 90 6.03 -0.69 -0.53
CA ALA A 90 5.78 -0.52 -1.95
C ALA A 90 6.96 0.14 -2.66
N LYS A 91 7.50 1.24 -2.11
CA LYS A 91 8.67 1.93 -2.68
C LYS A 91 9.89 1.02 -2.75
N ARG A 92 10.16 0.25 -1.69
CA ARG A 92 11.28 -0.70 -1.65
C ARG A 92 11.13 -1.79 -2.71
N LEU A 93 9.95 -2.40 -2.82
CA LEU A 93 9.69 -3.46 -3.80
C LEU A 93 9.74 -2.93 -5.23
N LEU A 94 9.12 -1.77 -5.51
CA LEU A 94 9.18 -1.14 -6.84
C LEU A 94 10.61 -0.77 -7.24
N SER A 95 11.41 -0.26 -6.29
CA SER A 95 12.83 0.03 -6.54
C SER A 95 13.63 -1.23 -6.89
N SER A 96 13.30 -2.37 -6.26
CA SER A 96 14.00 -3.64 -6.51
C SER A 96 13.70 -4.26 -7.89
N ILE A 97 12.51 -3.99 -8.45
CA ILE A 97 12.11 -4.51 -9.77
C ILE A 97 12.35 -3.52 -10.91
N SER A 98 12.65 -2.25 -10.59
CA SER A 98 12.98 -1.25 -11.59
C SER A 98 14.29 -1.65 -12.29
N PRO A 99 14.34 -1.66 -13.64
CA PRO A 99 15.60 -1.83 -14.33
C PRO A 99 16.56 -0.70 -13.92
N PRO A 100 17.87 -0.97 -13.78
CA PRO A 100 18.85 0.08 -13.52
C PRO A 100 18.80 1.08 -14.66
N THR A 101 18.47 2.33 -14.35
CA THR A 101 18.55 3.41 -15.34
C THR A 101 20.01 3.56 -15.73
N THR A 102 20.36 3.27 -16.98
CA THR A 102 21.69 3.57 -17.51
C THR A 102 21.97 5.05 -17.26
N PRO A 103 23.08 5.42 -16.57
CA PRO A 103 23.35 6.82 -16.29
C PRO A 103 23.47 7.58 -17.61
N GLY A 104 22.51 8.48 -17.87
CA GLY A 104 22.62 9.46 -18.93
C GLY A 104 23.79 10.42 -18.66
N PRO A 105 24.21 11.22 -19.65
CA PRO A 105 25.31 12.16 -19.50
C PRO A 105 25.08 13.08 -18.30
N ILE A 106 26.09 13.15 -17.43
CA ILE A 106 26.10 13.88 -16.18
C ILE A 106 25.94 15.37 -16.46
N TYR A 107 24.72 15.89 -16.31
CA TYR A 107 24.52 17.31 -16.04
C TYR A 107 24.44 17.48 -14.53
N THR A 108 25.50 18.04 -13.95
CA THR A 108 25.64 18.34 -12.53
C THR A 108 24.52 19.24 -12.03
N SER A 109 23.57 18.68 -11.28
CA SER A 109 22.71 19.40 -10.34
C SER A 109 22.83 18.71 -8.98
N PRO A 110 23.27 19.40 -7.91
CA PRO A 110 23.58 18.79 -6.62
C PRO A 110 22.34 18.68 -5.74
N ILE A 111 21.30 17.99 -6.23
CA ILE A 111 20.15 17.58 -5.42
C ILE A 111 20.02 16.08 -5.65
N PRO A 112 20.01 15.22 -4.61
CA PRO A 112 19.68 13.82 -4.80
C PRO A 112 18.24 13.76 -5.34
N ALA A 113 18.11 13.60 -6.65
CA ALA A 113 16.83 13.44 -7.31
C ALA A 113 16.23 12.12 -6.79
N ARG A 114 15.28 12.26 -5.87
CA ARG A 114 14.51 11.18 -5.31
C ARG A 114 13.81 10.46 -6.47
N ASN A 115 14.31 9.29 -6.87
CA ASN A 115 13.74 8.43 -7.93
C ASN A 115 12.27 8.02 -7.67
N ASP A 116 11.73 8.33 -6.48
CA ASP A 116 10.32 8.13 -6.08
C ASP A 116 9.30 8.84 -6.98
N ALA A 117 9.71 9.85 -7.77
CA ALA A 117 8.79 10.65 -8.59
C ALA A 117 7.96 9.83 -9.61
N HIS A 118 8.33 8.58 -9.84
CA HIS A 118 7.63 7.68 -10.76
C HIS A 118 6.76 6.64 -10.07
N PHE A 119 6.84 6.44 -8.76
CA PHE A 119 6.02 5.43 -8.09
C PHE A 119 4.62 5.95 -7.82
N ARG A 120 3.61 5.21 -8.27
CA ARG A 120 2.20 5.49 -7.95
C ARG A 120 1.69 4.39 -7.06
N ILE A 121 1.32 4.75 -5.84
CA ILE A 121 0.85 3.84 -4.79
C ILE A 121 -0.49 4.35 -4.29
N GLY A 122 -1.49 3.49 -4.24
CA GLY A 122 -2.84 3.90 -3.86
C GLY A 122 -3.87 2.79 -3.99
N PHE A 123 -5.11 3.19 -3.78
CA PHE A 123 -6.27 2.32 -3.73
C PHE A 123 -7.26 2.70 -4.81
N ILE A 124 -7.99 1.73 -5.33
CA ILE A 124 -9.18 1.98 -6.15
C ILE A 124 -10.38 1.99 -5.23
N THR A 125 -11.14 3.07 -5.25
CA THR A 125 -12.25 3.27 -4.31
C THR A 125 -13.59 2.88 -4.92
N PRO A 126 -14.52 2.33 -4.12
CA PRO A 126 -15.89 2.11 -4.56
C PRO A 126 -16.54 3.41 -5.08
N PRO A 127 -17.41 3.34 -6.10
CA PRO A 127 -17.94 2.14 -6.75
C PRO A 127 -17.04 1.55 -7.86
N PHE A 128 -15.85 2.12 -8.08
CA PHE A 128 -14.92 1.64 -9.09
C PHE A 128 -14.19 0.38 -8.62
N ARG A 129 -13.72 -0.40 -9.59
CA ARG A 129 -12.93 -1.62 -9.36
C ARG A 129 -11.94 -1.83 -10.50
N ASP A 130 -10.84 -2.53 -10.22
CA ASP A 130 -10.01 -3.05 -11.30
C ASP A 130 -10.77 -4.20 -11.99
N SER A 131 -11.13 -4.02 -13.27
CA SER A 131 -11.77 -5.06 -14.07
C SER A 131 -10.95 -6.35 -14.22
N LYS A 132 -9.63 -6.27 -14.05
CA LYS A 132 -8.70 -7.40 -14.16
C LYS A 132 -8.34 -8.03 -12.83
N ILE A 133 -8.60 -7.33 -11.74
CA ILE A 133 -8.45 -7.80 -10.36
C ILE A 133 -9.78 -7.49 -9.65
N PRO A 134 -10.89 -8.16 -10.01
CA PRO A 134 -12.23 -7.78 -9.59
C PRO A 134 -12.53 -8.28 -8.16
N VAL A 135 -11.66 -7.92 -7.22
CA VAL A 135 -11.85 -8.18 -5.81
C VAL A 135 -12.65 -7.04 -5.23
N THR A 136 -13.90 -7.35 -4.89
CA THR A 136 -14.78 -6.42 -4.17
C THR A 136 -14.80 -6.79 -2.69
N GLY A 137 -14.62 -5.80 -1.81
CA GLY A 137 -14.74 -5.99 -0.36
C GLY A 137 -13.49 -6.54 0.32
N HIS A 138 -12.31 -6.40 -0.28
CA HIS A 138 -11.02 -6.60 0.40
C HIS A 138 -10.04 -5.54 -0.10
N LEU A 139 -9.66 -4.64 0.79
CA LEU A 139 -8.76 -3.53 0.52
C LEU A 139 -7.38 -4.07 0.14
N HIS A 140 -6.86 -3.58 -0.97
CA HIS A 140 -5.52 -3.88 -1.43
C HIS A 140 -4.98 -2.64 -2.15
N ALA A 141 -3.68 -2.40 -2.00
CA ALA A 141 -3.01 -1.32 -2.70
C ALA A 141 -2.50 -1.81 -4.05
N HIS A 142 -2.64 -0.96 -5.06
CA HIS A 142 -1.88 -1.08 -6.30
C HIS A 142 -0.66 -0.17 -6.17
N ALA A 143 0.51 -0.70 -6.56
CA ALA A 143 1.73 0.08 -6.64
C ALA A 143 2.43 -0.21 -7.97
N TYR A 144 2.75 0.82 -8.73
CA TYR A 144 3.37 0.66 -10.06
C TYR A 144 4.33 1.79 -10.40
N ILE A 145 5.21 1.53 -11.37
CA ILE A 145 6.19 2.49 -11.88
C ILE A 145 5.58 3.21 -13.08
N ALA A 146 5.49 4.53 -13.06
CA ALA A 146 4.96 5.32 -14.17
C ALA A 146 5.82 5.20 -15.45
N PRO A 147 5.21 5.28 -16.65
CA PRO A 147 3.79 5.51 -16.92
C PRO A 147 2.92 4.27 -16.72
N ALA A 148 1.60 4.46 -16.69
CA ALA A 148 0.63 3.36 -16.71
C ALA A 148 0.23 3.03 -18.16
N ASP A 149 1.21 2.65 -18.96
CA ASP A 149 1.12 2.47 -20.41
C ASP A 149 0.33 1.23 -20.87
N LEU A 150 -0.04 0.36 -19.94
CA LEU A 150 -0.81 -0.87 -20.22
C LEU A 150 -2.27 -0.79 -19.78
N LEU A 151 -2.71 0.39 -19.29
CA LEU A 151 -4.11 0.68 -19.00
C LEU A 151 -4.86 0.95 -20.31
N GLY A 152 -5.51 -0.07 -20.87
CA GLY A 152 -6.51 0.17 -21.91
C GLY A 152 -7.56 1.20 -21.44
N TRP A 153 -8.20 1.89 -22.37
CA TRP A 153 -9.08 3.05 -22.09
C TRP A 153 -10.05 2.86 -20.93
N TRP A 154 -10.78 1.73 -20.91
CA TRP A 154 -11.79 1.46 -19.87
C TRP A 154 -11.19 1.20 -18.49
N ARG A 155 -10.07 0.45 -18.42
CA ARG A 155 -9.38 0.20 -17.15
C ARG A 155 -8.74 1.49 -16.62
N GLY A 156 -8.35 2.40 -17.51
CA GLY A 156 -7.79 3.71 -17.18
C GLY A 156 -8.68 4.56 -16.28
N VAL A 157 -10.02 4.40 -16.34
CA VAL A 157 -10.95 5.13 -15.46
C VAL A 157 -10.68 4.83 -13.99
N ALA A 158 -10.43 3.56 -13.63
CA ALA A 158 -10.18 3.15 -12.25
C ALA A 158 -8.85 3.68 -11.69
N TYR A 159 -7.90 4.02 -12.57
CA TYR A 159 -6.58 4.57 -12.21
C TYR A 159 -6.49 6.09 -12.43
N SER A 160 -7.61 6.72 -12.81
CA SER A 160 -7.74 8.17 -12.94
C SER A 160 -7.99 8.82 -11.58
N SER A 161 -7.87 10.15 -11.51
CA SER A 161 -8.17 10.93 -10.29
C SER A 161 -9.62 10.80 -9.78
N LEU A 162 -10.53 10.20 -10.57
CA LEU A 162 -11.92 9.95 -10.14
C LEU A 162 -12.06 8.76 -9.20
N ALA A 163 -11.16 7.78 -9.30
CA ALA A 163 -11.27 6.48 -8.64
C ALA A 163 -10.01 6.10 -7.85
N TRP A 164 -8.88 6.72 -8.19
CA TRP A 164 -7.60 6.51 -7.56
C TRP A 164 -7.46 7.39 -6.33
N TYR A 165 -7.20 6.75 -5.20
CA TYR A 165 -6.93 7.43 -3.94
C TYR A 165 -5.48 7.14 -3.55
N ALA A 166 -4.61 8.14 -3.64
CA ALA A 166 -3.18 7.95 -3.39
C ALA A 166 -2.91 7.70 -1.90
N ILE A 167 -1.90 6.87 -1.60
CA ILE A 167 -1.59 6.53 -0.20
C ILE A 167 -1.15 7.74 0.62
N ASP A 168 -0.38 8.65 0.03
CA ASP A 168 0.10 9.86 0.71
C ASP A 168 -1.07 10.81 1.01
N ASP A 169 -2.06 10.91 0.11
CA ASP A 169 -3.29 11.68 0.36
C ASP A 169 -4.10 11.07 1.50
N LEU A 170 -4.16 9.73 1.60
CA LEU A 170 -4.91 9.04 2.66
C LEU A 170 -4.27 9.26 4.03
N ILE A 171 -2.95 9.11 4.08
CA ILE A 171 -2.17 9.41 5.28
C ILE A 171 -2.38 10.86 5.69
N ALA A 172 -2.36 11.80 4.74
CA ALA A 172 -2.58 13.22 5.01
C ALA A 172 -4.00 13.50 5.53
N GLU A 173 -5.03 12.93 4.90
CA GLU A 173 -6.44 13.12 5.29
C GLU A 173 -6.69 12.59 6.71
N ILE A 174 -6.23 11.38 7.02
CA ILE A 174 -6.38 10.80 8.37
C ILE A 174 -5.65 11.66 9.40
N ARG A 175 -4.43 12.14 9.11
CA ARG A 175 -3.68 13.03 10.01
C ARG A 175 -4.38 14.37 10.23
N GLU A 176 -4.95 14.94 9.17
CA GLU A 176 -5.70 16.17 9.27
C GLU A 176 -6.89 16.01 10.21
N SER A 177 -7.63 14.90 10.07
CA SER A 177 -8.82 14.60 10.88
C SER A 177 -8.57 14.55 12.40
N VAL A 178 -7.35 14.22 12.83
CA VAL A 178 -6.99 14.03 14.25
C VAL A 178 -6.10 15.12 14.82
N SER A 179 -5.54 15.97 13.97
CA SER A 179 -4.56 16.97 14.40
C SER A 179 -5.14 18.23 15.05
N ASN A 180 -6.46 18.35 15.22
CA ASN A 180 -7.12 19.56 15.75
C ASN A 180 -6.54 20.87 15.13
N ASN A 181 -6.33 20.90 13.81
CA ASN A 181 -5.71 22.01 13.08
C ASN A 181 -4.25 22.36 13.45
N ARG A 182 -3.48 21.48 14.10
CA ARG A 182 -2.04 21.74 14.38
C ARG A 182 -1.10 21.40 13.22
N VAL A 183 -1.58 20.79 12.14
CA VAL A 183 -0.82 20.74 10.88
C VAL A 183 -1.05 22.06 10.16
N LYS A 184 -0.09 22.99 10.26
CA LYS A 184 -0.12 24.25 9.49
C LYS A 184 -0.25 23.93 7.99
N SER A 185 -1.38 24.29 7.38
CA SER A 185 -1.68 24.10 5.96
C SER A 185 -0.93 25.06 5.01
N GLY A 186 0.21 25.63 5.45
CA GLY A 186 0.91 26.72 4.75
C GLY A 186 2.41 26.57 4.61
N TYR A 187 2.97 25.36 4.69
CA TYR A 187 4.39 25.17 4.36
C TYR A 187 4.61 25.28 2.84
N GLU A 188 5.50 26.17 2.42
CA GLU A 188 6.22 25.97 1.15
C GLU A 188 6.89 24.58 1.25
N GLY A 189 6.49 23.64 0.38
CA GLY A 189 6.99 22.26 0.42
C GLY A 189 6.19 21.28 1.29
N ARG A 190 4.85 21.27 1.21
CA ARG A 190 3.99 20.26 1.90
C ARG A 190 4.42 18.81 1.64
N THR A 191 4.91 18.52 0.43
CA THR A 191 5.41 17.20 0.01
C THR A 191 6.70 16.76 0.72
N SER A 192 7.33 17.67 1.47
CA SER A 192 8.52 17.43 2.29
C SER A 192 8.32 17.88 3.74
N ALA A 193 7.08 17.93 4.23
CA ALA A 193 6.84 18.33 5.61
C ALA A 193 7.48 17.30 6.56
N PRO A 194 8.19 17.73 7.63
CA PRO A 194 8.84 16.81 8.57
C PRO A 194 7.88 15.78 9.20
N ILE A 195 6.59 16.11 9.28
CA ILE A 195 5.58 15.19 9.81
C ILE A 195 5.40 13.95 8.91
N ASP A 196 5.66 14.04 7.60
CA ASP A 196 5.49 12.93 6.65
C ASP A 196 6.57 11.85 6.79
N SER A 197 7.69 12.19 7.44
CA SER A 197 8.75 11.23 7.80
C SER A 197 8.58 10.59 9.17
N VAL A 198 7.55 10.94 9.94
CA VAL A 198 7.27 10.35 11.25
C VAL A 198 6.03 9.47 11.12
N PRO A 199 6.15 8.12 11.05
CA PRO A 199 5.01 7.22 10.85
C PRO A 199 3.89 7.42 11.87
N GLU A 200 4.26 7.50 13.16
CA GLU A 200 3.36 7.66 14.30
C GLU A 200 2.69 9.05 14.42
N ALA A 201 3.07 10.01 13.58
CA ALA A 201 2.51 11.35 13.68
C ALA A 201 1.02 11.33 13.33
N GLY A 202 0.18 11.68 14.30
CA GLY A 202 -1.27 11.63 14.20
C GLY A 202 -1.88 10.27 14.56
N ALA A 203 -1.10 9.27 14.97
CA ALA A 203 -1.62 7.93 15.24
C ALA A 203 -2.54 7.85 16.48
N ARG A 204 -2.50 8.88 17.33
CA ARG A 204 -3.25 8.96 18.59
C ARG A 204 -4.28 10.07 18.56
N THR A 205 -5.39 9.87 19.25
CA THR A 205 -6.50 10.82 19.33
C THR A 205 -6.93 11.00 20.78
N GLY A 206 -7.13 12.26 21.19
CA GLY A 206 -7.44 12.60 22.57
C GLY A 206 -8.20 13.92 22.68
N PHE A 207 -8.90 14.08 23.80
CA PHE A 207 -9.54 15.35 24.15
C PHE A 207 -8.50 16.35 24.66
N ALA A 208 -8.84 17.64 24.64
CA ALA A 208 -7.98 18.70 25.15
C ALA A 208 -7.66 18.58 26.66
N ASN A 209 -8.43 17.77 27.40
CA ASN A 209 -8.19 17.47 28.81
C ASN A 209 -7.17 16.34 29.05
N GLY A 210 -6.56 15.81 27.97
CA GLY A 210 -5.56 14.74 28.06
C GLY A 210 -6.13 13.31 28.05
N ASN A 211 -7.46 13.14 28.02
CA ASN A 211 -8.07 11.82 27.93
C ASN A 211 -7.93 11.27 26.51
N GLU A 212 -7.21 10.15 26.38
CA GLU A 212 -7.03 9.41 25.14
C GLU A 212 -8.26 8.56 24.82
N HIS A 213 -8.67 8.57 23.54
CA HIS A 213 -9.77 7.75 23.03
C HIS A 213 -9.40 7.14 21.66
N THR A 214 -8.11 6.91 21.44
CA THR A 214 -7.57 6.27 20.24
C THR A 214 -8.22 4.89 20.04
N ILE A 215 -8.78 4.67 18.86
CA ILE A 215 -9.33 3.37 18.46
C ILE A 215 -8.15 2.40 18.23
N PRO A 216 -8.21 1.14 18.67
CA PRO A 216 -7.12 0.18 18.42
C PRO A 216 -6.81 0.01 16.92
N SER A 217 -5.53 -0.12 16.58
CA SER A 217 -5.12 -0.40 15.20
C SER A 217 -5.56 -1.80 14.76
N ILE A 218 -5.74 -1.96 13.45
CA ILE A 218 -5.95 -3.26 12.82
C ILE A 218 -4.66 -4.05 12.61
N ALA A 219 -3.50 -3.41 12.75
CA ALA A 219 -2.20 -4.05 12.57
C ALA A 219 -1.97 -5.12 13.63
N VAL A 220 -1.36 -6.25 13.23
CA VAL A 220 -0.75 -7.16 14.20
C VAL A 220 0.56 -6.54 14.66
N CYS A 221 0.63 -6.29 15.95
CA CYS A 221 1.84 -5.80 16.61
C CYS A 221 2.92 -6.89 16.50
N ASP A 222 4.08 -6.52 15.98
CA ASP A 222 5.22 -7.40 15.91
C ASP A 222 5.73 -7.67 17.32
N LYS A 223 5.56 -8.91 17.78
CA LYS A 223 5.97 -9.32 19.13
C LYS A 223 7.48 -9.25 19.33
N GLU A 224 8.27 -9.23 18.26
CA GLU A 224 9.74 -9.13 18.35
C GLU A 224 10.22 -7.70 18.63
N LEU A 225 9.39 -6.68 18.44
CA LEU A 225 9.71 -5.28 18.72
C LEU A 225 9.47 -4.86 20.19
N GLY A 226 8.95 -5.77 21.03
CA GLY A 226 8.91 -5.58 22.49
C GLY A 226 7.84 -4.62 23.01
N GLU A 227 6.82 -4.31 22.21
CA GLU A 227 5.66 -3.52 22.66
C GLU A 227 4.50 -4.46 23.00
N SER A 228 4.18 -4.54 24.30
CA SER A 228 3.07 -5.32 24.88
C SER A 228 2.10 -4.40 25.60
#